data_AF-A0A847AKQ8-F1
#
_entry.id   AF-A0A847AKQ8-F1
#
_cell.length_a   1.000
_cell.length_b   1.000
_cell.length_c   1.000
_cell.angle_alpha   90.00
_cell.angle_beta   90.00
_cell.angle_gamma   90.00
#
_symmetry.space_group_name_H-M   'P 1'
#
loop_
_entity.id
_entity.type
_entity.pdbx_description
1 polymer ?
#
loop_
_entity_poly.entity_id
_entity_poly.type
_entity_poly.pdbx_seq_one_letter_code
_entity_poly.pdbx_strand_id
1 'polypeptide(L)' 'MKKDLISITDYSKEEYLKIMRLAAEFEKNPDQDLLKGRVVATLFFEPSTRTRLSFEAAINRLGG' A
#
# COMPACT_ATOMS: atom_id res chain seq x y z
N MET A 1 -6.42 -1.03 16.19
CA MET A 1 -5.03 -0.68 16.52
C MET A 1 -4.29 -0.43 15.21
N LYS A 2 -3.47 0.62 15.11
CA LYS A 2 -2.56 0.78 13.95
C LYS A 2 -1.49 -0.32 14.01
N LYS A 3 -1.14 -0.90 12.87
CA LYS A 3 -0.13 -1.97 12.74
C LYS A 3 0.89 -1.50 11.70
N ASP A 4 2.16 -1.56 12.05
CA ASP A 4 3.26 -1.24 11.15
C ASP A 4 3.73 -2.52 10.43
N LEU A 5 4.24 -2.39 9.20
CA LEU A 5 4.88 -3.47 8.45
C LEU A 5 6.34 -3.07 8.23
N ILE A 6 7.24 -3.56 9.08
CA ILE A 6 8.67 -3.23 9.04
C ILE A 6 9.48 -4.44 8.57
N SER A 7 9.11 -5.64 9.03
CA SER A 7 9.71 -6.92 8.66
C SER A 7 8.68 -7.88 8.07
N ILE A 8 9.16 -8.80 7.22
CA ILE A 8 8.35 -9.91 6.69
C ILE A 8 7.93 -10.93 7.77
N THR A 9 8.51 -10.83 8.96
CA THR A 9 8.17 -11.68 10.11
C THR A 9 7.09 -11.09 11.01
N ASP A 10 6.65 -9.85 10.76
CA ASP A 10 5.66 -9.14 11.58
C ASP A 10 4.22 -9.66 11.37
N TYR A 11 4.02 -10.48 10.34
CA TYR A 11 2.71 -10.97 9.92
C TYR A 11 2.70 -12.49 9.88
N SER A 12 1.58 -13.07 10.28
CA SER A 12 1.35 -14.49 10.11
C SER A 12 1.08 -14.83 8.64
N LYS A 13 1.20 -16.12 8.31
CA LYS A 13 0.85 -16.64 6.98
C LYS A 13 -0.59 -16.24 6.58
N GLU A 14 -1.52 -16.32 7.51
CA GLU A 14 -2.94 -16.02 7.28
C GLU A 14 -3.16 -14.54 6.96
N GLU A 15 -2.42 -13.66 7.63
CA GLU A 15 -2.47 -12.22 7.35
C GLU A 15 -1.87 -11.91 5.97
N TYR A 16 -0.78 -12.58 5.56
CA TYR A 16 -0.25 -12.47 4.20
C TYR A 16 -1.25 -12.96 3.15
N LEU A 17 -1.90 -14.11 3.38
CA LEU A 17 -2.95 -14.61 2.48
C LEU A 17 -4.11 -13.62 2.38
N LYS A 18 -4.42 -12.89 3.45
CA LYS A 18 -5.42 -11.81 3.41
C LYS A 18 -4.95 -10.63 2.54
N ILE A 19 -3.69 -10.19 2.69
CA ILE A 19 -3.11 -9.12 1.85
C ILE A 19 -3.16 -9.51 0.37
N MET A 20 -2.80 -10.74 0.03
CA MET A 20 -2.83 -11.22 -1.36
C MET A 20 -4.24 -11.26 -1.95
N ARG A 21 -5.25 -11.64 -1.16
CA ARG A 21 -6.65 -11.58 -1.59
C ARG A 21 -7.11 -10.15 -1.84
N LEU A 22 -6.78 -9.22 -0.93
CA LEU A 22 -7.08 -7.80 -1.09
C LEU A 22 -6.39 -7.23 -2.34
N ALA A 23 -5.14 -7.59 -2.62
CA ALA A 23 -4.45 -7.17 -3.83
C ALA A 23 -5.22 -7.60 -5.10
N ALA A 24 -5.70 -8.84 -5.16
CA ALA A 24 -6.49 -9.34 -6.29
C ALA A 24 -7.86 -8.64 -6.43
N GLU A 25 -8.44 -8.16 -5.33
CA GLU A 25 -9.66 -7.33 -5.37
C GLU A 25 -9.38 -5.93 -5.91
N PHE A 26 -8.28 -5.31 -5.48
CA PHE A 26 -7.85 -4.00 -5.96
C PHE A 26 -7.42 -4.05 -7.43
N GLU A 27 -6.86 -5.14 -7.92
CA GLU A 27 -6.58 -5.29 -9.37
C GLU A 27 -7.86 -5.21 -10.23
N LYS A 28 -9.00 -5.69 -9.72
CA LYS A 28 -10.28 -5.66 -10.45
C LYS A 28 -10.94 -4.29 -10.43
N ASN A 29 -10.78 -3.54 -9.34
CA ASN A 29 -11.28 -2.18 -9.21
C ASN A 29 -10.21 -1.28 -8.58
N PRO A 30 -9.25 -0.82 -9.39
CA PRO A 30 -8.03 -0.24 -8.85
C PRO A 30 -8.13 1.24 -8.48
N ASP A 31 -9.14 1.95 -8.98
CA ASP A 31 -9.35 3.37 -8.72
C ASP A 31 -10.52 3.54 -7.73
N GLN A 32 -10.25 4.06 -6.55
CA GLN A 32 -11.18 4.16 -5.42
C GLN A 32 -10.92 5.45 -4.61
N ASP A 33 -11.85 5.87 -3.75
CA ASP A 33 -11.72 7.10 -2.94
C ASP A 33 -11.36 6.80 -1.46
N LEU A 34 -10.67 5.68 -1.18
CA LEU A 34 -10.42 5.19 0.19
C LEU A 34 -9.50 6.10 1.03
N LEU A 35 -8.58 6.83 0.39
CA LEU A 35 -7.63 7.76 1.02
C LEU A 35 -8.08 9.22 0.90
N LYS A 36 -9.32 9.49 0.48
CA LYS A 36 -9.85 10.86 0.34
C LYS A 36 -9.68 11.68 1.63
N GLY A 37 -9.04 12.85 1.49
CA GLY A 37 -8.74 13.75 2.60
C GLY A 37 -7.61 13.27 3.52
N ARG A 38 -6.86 12.23 3.14
CA ARG A 38 -5.63 11.80 3.80
C ARG A 38 -4.42 12.35 3.05
N VAL A 39 -3.32 12.49 3.78
CA VAL A 39 -2.00 12.82 3.23
C VAL A 39 -1.05 11.71 3.62
N VAL A 40 -0.34 11.15 2.65
CA VAL A 40 0.66 10.10 2.86
C VAL A 40 2.04 10.65 2.52
N ALA A 41 3.00 10.50 3.44
CA ALA A 41 4.38 10.92 3.22
C ALA A 41 5.19 9.78 2.60
N THR A 42 5.91 10.05 1.50
CA THR A 42 6.81 9.11 0.82
C THR A 42 8.27 9.48 1.07
N LEU A 43 8.86 8.95 2.14
CA LEU A 43 10.23 9.26 2.55
C LEU A 43 11.22 8.26 1.93
N PHE A 44 11.96 8.69 0.90
CA PHE A 44 13.03 7.91 0.24
C PHE A 44 14.39 8.59 0.46
N PHE A 45 15.17 8.06 1.41
CA PHE A 45 16.52 8.56 1.71
C PHE A 45 17.57 8.05 0.71
N GLU A 46 17.29 6.92 0.07
CA GLU A 46 18.08 6.35 -1.02
C GLU A 46 17.24 6.31 -2.30
N PRO A 47 17.83 6.56 -3.48
CA PRO A 47 17.08 6.60 -4.73
C PRO A 47 16.56 5.21 -5.13
N SER A 48 15.23 5.10 -5.28
CA SER A 48 14.57 3.93 -5.87
C SER A 48 13.36 4.33 -6.72
N THR A 49 13.54 4.36 -8.04
CA THR A 49 12.52 4.83 -8.98
C THR A 49 11.27 3.96 -8.96
N ARG A 50 11.42 2.64 -9.06
CA ARG A 50 10.28 1.72 -9.16
C ARG A 50 9.44 1.72 -7.89
N THR A 51 10.09 1.64 -6.73
CA THR A 51 9.40 1.61 -5.44
C THR A 51 8.68 2.92 -5.16
N ARG A 52 9.34 4.08 -5.38
CA ARG A 52 8.71 5.37 -5.14
C ARG A 52 7.49 5.58 -6.03
N LEU A 53 7.65 5.40 -7.34
CA LEU A 53 6.56 5.63 -8.29
C LEU A 53 5.41 4.63 -8.09
N SER A 54 5.67 3.39 -7.68
CA SER A 54 4.59 2.43 -7.41
C SER A 54 3.78 2.82 -6.17
N PHE A 55 4.43 3.30 -5.10
CA PHE A 55 3.74 3.78 -3.91
C PHE A 55 2.93 5.04 -4.22
N GLU A 56 3.53 6.04 -4.86
CA GLU A 56 2.84 7.29 -5.24
C GLU A 56 1.66 7.03 -6.18
N ALA A 57 1.80 6.12 -7.15
CA ALA A 57 0.69 5.73 -8.02
C ALA A 57 -0.44 5.08 -7.23
N ALA A 58 -0.15 4.12 -6.35
CA ALA A 58 -1.18 3.46 -5.54
C ALA A 58 -1.94 4.44 -4.64
N ILE A 59 -1.23 5.37 -4.00
CA ILE A 59 -1.79 6.47 -3.19
C ILE A 59 -2.76 7.31 -4.03
N ASN A 60 -2.32 7.80 -5.19
CA ASN A 60 -3.15 8.59 -6.10
C ASN A 60 -4.41 7.85 -6.57
N ARG A 61 -4.29 6.56 -6.90
CA ARG A 61 -5.43 5.73 -7.34
C ARG A 61 -6.46 5.52 -6.24
N LEU A 62 -6.08 5.67 -4.98
CA LEU A 62 -6.97 5.56 -3.83
C LEU A 62 -7.54 6.91 -3.37
N GLY A 63 -7.32 7.98 -4.14
CA GLY A 63 -7.97 9.28 -3.90
C GLY A 63 -7.30 10.13 -2.81
N GLY A 64 -6.05 9.82 -2.44
CA GLY A 64 -5.26 10.63 -1.51
C GLY A 64 -3.83 10.16 -1.40
#